data_AF-A0ABC8QDQ7-F1
#
_entry.id   AF-A0ABC8QDQ7-F1
#
_cell.length_a   1.000
_cell.length_b   1.000
_cell.length_c   1.000
_cell.angle_alpha   90.00
_cell.angle_beta   90.00
_cell.angle_gamma   90.00
#
_symmetry.space_group_name_H-M   'P 1'
#
loop_
_entity.id
_entity.type
_entity.pdbx_description
1 polymer ?
#
loop_
_entity_poly.entity_id
_entity_poly.type
_entity_poly.pdbx_seq_one_letter_code
_entity_poly.pdbx_strand_id
1 'polypeptide(L)'
;MKTLLQTTLITAMAAALAACGGGDDEGGAVLPVPQQPSSIRLADPANGYLNARTAAAYTYFGSRDTYSLYAISLFSVIAAGSQAGPGTLSSNCTGGGTASITFNDRDGSNSISAGDTASMTFANCQENVELAGATLLTTLNGGMSFVINAASGPTANLQDFSFVAAVTANNLGAQAGTASMTFNGTMTISKSIPQPDSTLKYIATSNDATVNRNINGVQDSIRLAGWRLDDALSLLTFTDEVKLSGNLNFTTASGNENLLLTTTSPLVVGASGVPSAGSVAFATTEDQASASFASTGDVALAIDAGKTGTVSATLSTTISVLESLFGN
;
A
#
# COMPACT_ATOMS: atom_id res chain seq x y z
N MET A 1 -20.45 1.41 15.29
CA MET A 1 -19.24 2.25 15.39
C MET A 1 -18.01 1.46 15.82
N LYS A 2 -17.86 0.94 17.05
CA LYS A 2 -16.77 -0.02 17.38
C LYS A 2 -16.63 -1.13 16.34
N THR A 3 -17.74 -1.84 16.09
CA THR A 3 -17.87 -2.84 15.03
C THR A 3 -17.55 -2.31 13.63
N LEU A 4 -17.85 -1.05 13.32
CA LEU A 4 -17.62 -0.51 11.98
C LEU A 4 -16.13 -0.26 11.73
N LEU A 5 -15.42 0.32 12.71
CA LEU A 5 -13.96 0.50 12.65
C LEU A 5 -13.23 -0.84 12.67
N GLN A 6 -13.65 -1.80 13.50
CA GLN A 6 -13.13 -3.17 13.46
C GLN A 6 -13.36 -3.81 12.08
N THR A 7 -14.59 -3.81 11.56
CA THR A 7 -14.88 -4.42 10.26
C THR A 7 -14.14 -3.69 9.13
N THR A 8 -14.18 -2.36 9.00
CA THR A 8 -13.44 -1.65 7.92
C THR A 8 -11.94 -1.94 7.96
N LEU A 9 -11.32 -1.92 9.14
CA LEU A 9 -9.91 -2.21 9.32
C LEU A 9 -9.56 -3.67 9.00
N ILE A 10 -10.37 -4.62 9.47
CA ILE A 10 -10.07 -6.05 9.35
C ILE A 10 -10.47 -6.59 7.98
N THR A 11 -11.54 -6.04 7.39
CA THR A 11 -11.82 -6.12 5.96
C THR A 11 -10.69 -5.47 5.15
N ALA A 12 -10.04 -4.38 5.61
CA ALA A 12 -8.86 -3.84 4.94
C ALA A 12 -7.57 -4.66 5.17
N MET A 13 -7.48 -5.48 6.22
CA MET A 13 -6.38 -6.44 6.39
C MET A 13 -6.57 -7.70 5.52
N ALA A 14 -7.79 -8.20 5.43
CA ALA A 14 -8.18 -9.27 4.52
C ALA A 14 -8.30 -8.80 3.06
N ALA A 15 -8.54 -7.51 2.83
CA ALA A 15 -8.33 -6.86 1.53
C ALA A 15 -6.87 -6.40 1.34
N ALA A 16 -6.00 -6.41 2.35
CA ALA A 16 -4.55 -6.43 2.08
C ALA A 16 -4.08 -7.84 1.66
N LEU A 17 -4.89 -8.88 1.95
CA LEU A 17 -4.86 -10.18 1.28
C LEU A 17 -5.60 -10.16 -0.09
N ALA A 18 -6.18 -9.02 -0.55
CA ALA A 18 -6.96 -8.90 -1.79
C ALA A 18 -7.09 -7.46 -2.40
N ALA A 19 -6.02 -6.65 -2.34
CA ALA A 19 -5.83 -5.25 -2.80
C ALA A 19 -6.45 -3.98 -2.08
N CYS A 20 -5.61 -2.92 -1.96
CA CYS A 20 -5.87 -1.43 -1.97
C CYS A 20 -6.63 -0.69 -0.79
N GLY A 21 -6.62 0.66 -0.58
CA GLY A 21 -5.96 1.86 -1.20
C GLY A 21 -6.02 3.21 -0.37
N GLY A 22 -4.92 4.03 -0.29
CA GLY A 22 -4.87 5.51 0.00
C GLY A 22 -4.86 6.06 1.46
N GLY A 23 -4.23 7.19 1.91
CA GLY A 23 -3.14 8.12 1.47
C GLY A 23 -3.19 9.59 2.04
N ASP A 24 -2.34 10.53 1.54
CA ASP A 24 -1.68 11.61 2.36
C ASP A 24 -1.05 13.04 1.93
N ASP A 25 0.29 13.29 1.87
CA ASP A 25 1.07 14.61 1.92
C ASP A 25 1.46 15.19 3.30
N GLU A 26 2.72 15.55 3.64
CA GLU A 26 4.07 15.31 3.06
C GLU A 26 5.11 15.31 4.21
N GLY A 27 6.34 14.80 4.02
CA GLY A 27 7.44 15.09 4.96
C GLY A 27 8.70 14.21 4.90
N GLY A 28 9.63 14.47 3.96
CA GLY A 28 11.01 13.97 4.07
C GLY A 28 11.73 13.70 2.74
N ALA A 29 13.03 14.05 2.67
CA ALA A 29 13.84 13.74 1.49
C ALA A 29 14.28 12.27 1.48
N VAL A 30 13.89 11.54 0.43
CA VAL A 30 14.33 10.15 0.22
C VAL A 30 15.82 10.11 -0.12
N LEU A 31 16.60 9.33 0.62
CA LEU A 31 18.01 9.08 0.31
C LEU A 31 18.12 8.09 -0.88
N PRO A 32 18.99 8.34 -1.87
CA PRO A 32 19.20 7.39 -2.97
C PRO A 32 19.70 6.03 -2.45
N VAL A 33 18.86 5.00 -2.52
CA VAL A 33 19.24 3.63 -2.21
C VAL A 33 19.88 3.01 -3.46
N PRO A 34 21.17 2.56 -3.41
CA PRO A 34 21.79 1.90 -4.55
C PRO A 34 20.99 0.66 -4.99
N GLN A 35 20.66 0.59 -6.27
CA GLN A 35 19.92 -0.52 -6.83
C GLN A 35 20.72 -1.83 -6.70
N GLN A 36 20.13 -2.85 -6.10
CA GLN A 36 20.72 -4.17 -5.98
C GLN A 36 20.57 -4.96 -7.30
N PRO A 37 21.47 -5.90 -7.62
CA PRO A 37 21.32 -6.73 -8.82
C PRO A 37 20.07 -7.62 -8.71
N SER A 38 19.35 -7.79 -9.82
CA SER A 38 18.24 -8.76 -9.92
C SER A 38 18.77 -10.11 -10.39
N SER A 39 18.22 -11.22 -9.88
CA SER A 39 18.51 -12.56 -10.42
C SER A 39 17.59 -12.94 -11.58
N ILE A 40 16.45 -12.26 -11.71
CA ILE A 40 15.53 -12.39 -12.85
C ILE A 40 15.85 -11.26 -13.85
N ARG A 41 15.83 -11.59 -15.15
CA ARG A 41 16.08 -10.66 -16.26
C ARG A 41 14.77 -10.38 -16.99
N LEU A 42 14.45 -9.10 -17.24
CA LEU A 42 13.17 -8.72 -17.86
C LEU A 42 13.16 -9.08 -19.36
N ALA A 43 14.33 -9.02 -20.00
CA ALA A 43 14.53 -9.44 -21.39
C ALA A 43 15.08 -10.87 -21.52
N ASP A 44 14.66 -11.79 -20.63
CA ASP A 44 15.02 -13.20 -20.78
C ASP A 44 14.36 -13.81 -22.05
N PRO A 45 15.12 -14.47 -22.96
CA PRO A 45 14.57 -14.98 -24.22
C PRO A 45 13.50 -16.07 -24.08
N ALA A 46 13.40 -16.74 -22.93
CA ALA A 46 12.40 -17.78 -22.69
C ALA A 46 11.25 -17.31 -21.77
N ASN A 47 11.53 -16.41 -20.82
CA ASN A 47 10.62 -16.05 -19.74
C ASN A 47 10.27 -14.56 -19.69
N GLY A 48 10.83 -13.71 -20.56
CA GLY A 48 10.73 -12.25 -20.47
C GLY A 48 9.30 -11.68 -20.37
N TYR A 49 8.32 -12.30 -21.04
CA TYR A 49 6.91 -11.94 -20.84
C TYR A 49 6.42 -12.21 -19.42
N LEU A 50 6.70 -13.40 -18.87
CA LEU A 50 6.32 -13.76 -17.50
C LEU A 50 7.01 -12.84 -16.48
N ASN A 51 8.29 -12.56 -16.69
CA ASN A 51 9.09 -11.71 -15.82
C ASN A 51 8.56 -10.27 -15.84
N ALA A 52 8.42 -9.65 -17.02
CA ALA A 52 7.89 -8.30 -17.16
C ALA A 52 6.44 -8.16 -16.65
N ARG A 53 5.61 -9.21 -16.79
CA ARG A 53 4.25 -9.25 -16.23
C ARG A 53 4.24 -9.35 -14.71
N THR A 54 5.12 -10.16 -14.13
CA THR A 54 5.30 -10.26 -12.67
C THR A 54 5.82 -8.93 -12.10
N ALA A 55 6.85 -8.37 -12.71
CA ALA A 55 7.40 -7.06 -12.40
C ALA A 55 6.33 -5.95 -12.44
N ALA A 56 5.48 -5.90 -13.47
CA ALA A 56 4.36 -4.95 -13.56
C ALA A 56 3.32 -5.15 -12.44
N ALA A 57 2.98 -6.40 -12.13
CA ALA A 57 2.01 -6.73 -11.08
C ALA A 57 2.51 -6.34 -9.68
N TYR A 58 3.77 -6.66 -9.36
CA TYR A 58 4.40 -6.28 -8.09
C TYR A 58 4.61 -4.75 -8.02
N THR A 59 4.97 -4.11 -9.14
CA THR A 59 5.08 -2.65 -9.27
C THR A 59 3.81 -1.95 -8.87
N TYR A 60 2.66 -2.28 -9.49
CA TYR A 60 1.42 -1.56 -9.24
C TYR A 60 0.67 -2.10 -8.01
N PHE A 61 0.19 -3.35 -8.03
CA PHE A 61 -0.65 -3.89 -6.96
C PHE A 61 0.17 -4.16 -5.70
N GLY A 62 1.21 -4.99 -5.80
CA GLY A 62 2.01 -5.40 -4.64
C GLY A 62 2.57 -4.24 -3.79
N SER A 63 3.03 -3.16 -4.43
CA SER A 63 3.51 -1.97 -3.71
C SER A 63 2.37 -1.12 -3.13
N ARG A 64 1.30 -0.90 -3.91
CA ARG A 64 0.11 -0.14 -3.48
C ARG A 64 -0.61 -0.82 -2.33
N ASP A 65 -0.79 -2.14 -2.38
CA ASP A 65 -1.45 -2.94 -1.34
C ASP A 65 -0.70 -2.88 -0.01
N THR A 66 0.64 -2.91 -0.08
CA THR A 66 1.51 -2.74 1.09
C THR A 66 1.29 -1.38 1.75
N TYR A 67 1.22 -0.30 0.97
CA TYR A 67 0.91 1.05 1.45
C TYR A 67 -0.51 1.18 2.04
N SER A 68 -1.47 0.56 1.37
CA SER A 68 -2.90 0.66 1.68
C SER A 68 -3.24 0.21 3.09
N LEU A 69 -2.61 -0.88 3.54
CA LEU A 69 -2.76 -1.35 4.91
C LEU A 69 -2.32 -0.29 5.93
N TYR A 70 -1.15 0.33 5.72
CA TYR A 70 -0.62 1.33 6.64
C TYR A 70 -1.52 2.57 6.67
N ALA A 71 -2.02 3.00 5.51
CA ALA A 71 -2.89 4.16 5.38
C ALA A 71 -4.28 3.94 6.04
N ILE A 72 -4.96 2.83 5.72
CA ILE A 72 -6.28 2.53 6.30
C ILE A 72 -6.19 2.27 7.81
N SER A 73 -5.08 1.69 8.28
CA SER A 73 -4.81 1.55 9.72
C SER A 73 -4.63 2.91 10.41
N LEU A 74 -3.92 3.84 9.78
CA LEU A 74 -3.74 5.21 10.29
C LEU A 74 -5.05 5.99 10.31
N PHE A 75 -5.85 5.95 9.24
CA PHE A 75 -7.17 6.58 9.23
C PHE A 75 -8.11 5.99 10.29
N SER A 76 -8.04 4.68 10.52
CA SER A 76 -8.79 4.02 11.59
C SER A 76 -8.38 4.52 12.99
N VAL A 77 -7.09 4.78 13.21
CA VAL A 77 -6.58 5.39 14.46
C VAL A 77 -7.01 6.84 14.60
N ILE A 78 -6.86 7.66 13.56
CA ILE A 78 -7.24 9.08 13.56
C ILE A 78 -8.74 9.23 13.84
N ALA A 79 -9.57 8.41 13.19
CA ALA A 79 -11.01 8.36 13.42
C ALA A 79 -11.38 7.84 14.82
N ALA A 80 -10.59 6.95 15.43
CA ALA A 80 -10.80 6.49 16.80
C ALA A 80 -10.42 7.56 17.84
N GLY A 81 -9.22 8.14 17.74
CA GLY A 81 -8.71 9.15 18.68
C GLY A 81 -9.59 10.40 18.73
N SER A 82 -9.97 10.92 17.55
CA SER A 82 -10.86 12.09 17.43
C SER A 82 -12.30 11.89 17.94
N GLN A 83 -12.71 10.66 18.22
CA GLN A 83 -14.05 10.34 18.77
C GLN A 83 -14.03 9.82 20.21
N ALA A 84 -12.95 9.16 20.64
CA ALA A 84 -12.85 8.53 21.95
C ALA A 84 -12.02 9.31 22.97
N GLY A 85 -11.15 10.22 22.51
CA GLY A 85 -10.14 10.87 23.34
C GLY A 85 -9.00 9.92 23.76
N PRO A 86 -8.10 10.36 24.67
CA PRO A 86 -7.00 9.53 25.15
C PRO A 86 -7.45 8.33 25.98
N GLY A 87 -6.71 7.23 25.86
CA GLY A 87 -6.93 5.97 26.59
C GLY A 87 -6.94 4.74 25.68
N THR A 88 -7.30 3.58 26.22
CA THR A 88 -7.36 2.32 25.49
C THR A 88 -8.80 1.92 25.16
N LEU A 89 -9.15 1.96 23.88
CA LEU A 89 -10.36 1.38 23.32
C LEU A 89 -10.10 -0.10 23.00
N SER A 90 -10.73 -1.02 23.75
CA SER A 90 -10.66 -2.47 23.46
C SER A 90 -12.02 -3.05 23.08
N SER A 91 -12.00 -4.12 22.28
CA SER A 91 -13.18 -4.86 21.81
C SER A 91 -12.82 -6.29 21.42
N ASN A 92 -13.73 -7.22 21.71
CA ASN A 92 -13.64 -8.59 21.21
C ASN A 92 -13.86 -8.60 19.68
N CYS A 93 -13.22 -9.54 19.00
CA CYS A 93 -13.45 -9.80 17.57
C CYS A 93 -14.50 -10.92 17.39
N THR A 94 -15.26 -10.93 16.28
CA THR A 94 -16.49 -11.74 16.19
C THR A 94 -16.29 -13.25 16.25
N GLY A 95 -15.15 -13.76 15.78
CA GLY A 95 -14.74 -15.16 15.91
C GLY A 95 -14.03 -15.49 17.23
N GLY A 96 -13.51 -14.48 17.93
CA GLY A 96 -12.74 -14.63 19.17
C GLY A 96 -11.52 -13.72 19.25
N GLY A 97 -10.86 -13.69 20.42
CA GLY A 97 -9.73 -12.79 20.69
C GLY A 97 -10.14 -11.31 20.75
N THR A 98 -9.15 -10.41 20.69
CA THR A 98 -9.37 -8.97 20.88
C THR A 98 -8.56 -8.08 19.92
N ALA A 99 -9.16 -6.95 19.56
CA ALA A 99 -8.52 -5.82 18.92
C ALA A 99 -8.56 -4.63 19.90
N SER A 100 -7.44 -3.91 20.03
CA SER A 100 -7.32 -2.74 20.91
C SER A 100 -6.59 -1.60 20.20
N ILE A 101 -7.08 -0.38 20.38
CA ILE A 101 -6.41 0.86 20.00
C ILE A 101 -6.16 1.66 21.29
N THR A 102 -4.90 2.01 21.55
CA THR A 102 -4.55 2.99 22.59
C THR A 102 -4.17 4.29 21.92
N PHE A 103 -4.80 5.38 22.31
CA PHE A 103 -4.46 6.74 21.87
C PHE A 103 -3.87 7.54 23.04
N ASN A 104 -2.75 8.21 22.80
CA ASN A 104 -2.08 9.09 23.74
C ASN A 104 -2.04 10.50 23.15
N ASP A 105 -3.10 11.25 23.46
CA ASP A 105 -3.14 12.71 23.39
C ASP A 105 -2.01 13.28 24.26
N ARG A 106 -1.09 14.04 23.65
CA ARG A 106 0.11 14.55 24.30
C ARG A 106 -0.11 15.89 25.00
N ASP A 107 -1.02 16.72 24.50
CA ASP A 107 -1.25 18.08 25.00
C ASP A 107 -2.59 18.25 25.75
N GLY A 108 -3.46 17.24 25.69
CA GLY A 108 -4.79 17.25 26.31
C GLY A 108 -5.83 17.99 25.47
N SER A 109 -5.55 18.27 24.20
CA SER A 109 -6.46 19.01 23.31
C SER A 109 -7.76 18.27 22.99
N ASN A 110 -7.83 16.96 23.22
CA ASN A 110 -8.88 16.06 22.74
C ASN A 110 -9.03 16.13 21.20
N SER A 111 -7.91 16.40 20.52
CA SER A 111 -7.81 16.47 19.06
C SER A 111 -6.68 15.57 18.57
N ILE A 112 -6.17 15.78 17.36
CA ILE A 112 -4.95 15.14 16.86
C ILE A 112 -3.91 16.25 16.71
N SER A 113 -2.82 16.16 17.47
CA SER A 113 -1.79 17.17 17.66
C SER A 113 -0.38 16.67 17.30
N ALA A 114 0.60 17.57 17.22
CA ALA A 114 1.99 17.22 16.93
C ALA A 114 2.71 16.59 18.14
N GLY A 115 2.99 15.30 18.03
CA GLY A 115 3.59 14.46 19.06
C GLY A 115 2.60 13.52 19.74
N ASP A 116 1.34 13.49 19.31
CA ASP A 116 0.42 12.42 19.70
C ASP A 116 0.92 11.07 19.20
N THR A 117 0.63 10.02 19.96
CA THR A 117 0.99 8.64 19.58
C THR A 117 -0.17 7.70 19.76
N ALA A 118 -0.15 6.59 19.02
CA ALA A 118 -1.11 5.51 19.19
C ALA A 118 -0.46 4.14 18.99
N SER A 119 -1.13 3.12 19.49
CA SER A 119 -0.83 1.72 19.17
C SER A 119 -2.10 0.96 18.85
N MET A 120 -2.05 0.14 17.81
CA MET A 120 -3.10 -0.80 17.41
C MET A 120 -2.56 -2.21 17.63
N THR A 121 -3.31 -3.06 18.33
CA THR A 121 -2.84 -4.40 18.72
C THR A 121 -3.95 -5.43 18.56
N PHE A 122 -3.59 -6.56 17.94
CA PHE A 122 -4.45 -7.73 17.76
C PHE A 122 -3.88 -8.91 18.56
N ALA A 123 -4.72 -9.52 19.39
CA ALA A 123 -4.37 -10.70 20.17
C ALA A 123 -5.32 -11.85 19.80
N ASN A 124 -4.87 -12.72 18.87
CA ASN A 124 -5.65 -13.77 18.22
C ASN A 124 -7.04 -13.28 17.77
N CYS A 125 -7.11 -12.08 17.20
CA CYS A 125 -8.36 -11.45 16.78
C CYS A 125 -8.90 -12.17 15.54
N GLN A 126 -10.03 -12.84 15.68
CA GLN A 126 -10.65 -13.61 14.62
C GLN A 126 -11.89 -12.88 14.11
N GLU A 127 -11.95 -12.66 12.79
CA GLU A 127 -13.10 -12.07 12.10
C GLU A 127 -13.45 -12.87 10.86
N ASN A 128 -14.74 -12.89 10.53
CA ASN A 128 -15.22 -13.41 9.24
C ASN A 128 -15.17 -12.26 8.22
N VAL A 129 -14.35 -12.40 7.17
CA VAL A 129 -14.31 -11.42 6.07
C VAL A 129 -14.78 -12.06 4.78
N GLU A 130 -15.62 -11.34 4.04
CA GLU A 130 -16.04 -11.72 2.70
C GLU A 130 -15.01 -11.24 1.67
N LEU A 131 -14.36 -12.18 0.96
CA LEU A 131 -13.43 -11.92 -0.14
C LEU A 131 -13.91 -12.67 -1.38
N ALA A 132 -14.07 -11.97 -2.51
CA ALA A 132 -14.58 -12.54 -3.76
C ALA A 132 -15.90 -13.34 -3.64
N GLY A 133 -16.76 -13.00 -2.67
CA GLY A 133 -18.02 -13.70 -2.38
C GLY A 133 -17.88 -14.96 -1.51
N ALA A 134 -16.69 -15.23 -0.96
CA ALA A 134 -16.45 -16.30 0.01
C ALA A 134 -16.14 -15.72 1.39
N THR A 135 -16.80 -16.23 2.43
CA THR A 135 -16.50 -15.86 3.82
C THR A 135 -15.31 -16.66 4.34
N LEU A 136 -14.21 -15.98 4.69
CA LEU A 136 -12.99 -16.56 5.22
C LEU A 136 -12.74 -16.07 6.65
N LEU A 137 -12.51 -17.01 7.56
CA LEU A 137 -12.11 -16.71 8.94
C LEU A 137 -10.65 -16.25 8.94
N THR A 138 -10.45 -14.94 9.12
CA THR A 138 -9.14 -14.30 9.18
C THR A 138 -8.72 -14.10 10.62
N THR A 139 -7.53 -14.55 10.98
CA THR A 139 -6.91 -14.35 12.30
C THR A 139 -5.81 -13.28 12.20
N LEU A 140 -5.88 -12.27 13.07
CA LEU A 140 -4.91 -11.18 13.16
C LEU A 140 -4.13 -11.24 14.48
N ASN A 141 -2.83 -10.95 14.39
CA ASN A 141 -1.89 -10.92 15.51
C ASN A 141 -0.84 -9.80 15.33
N GLY A 142 -0.21 -9.38 16.42
CA GLY A 142 0.81 -8.32 16.39
C GLY A 142 0.17 -6.93 16.40
N GLY A 143 0.83 -5.95 15.80
CA GLY A 143 0.33 -4.58 15.84
C GLY A 143 1.12 -3.54 15.05
N MET A 144 0.63 -2.30 15.17
CA MET A 144 1.24 -1.10 14.61
C MET A 144 1.35 -0.01 15.66
N SER A 145 2.38 0.83 15.54
CA SER A 145 2.52 2.08 16.29
C SER A 145 2.48 3.28 15.35
N PHE A 146 1.85 4.36 15.81
CA PHE A 146 1.61 5.57 15.04
C PHE A 146 2.16 6.75 15.82
N VAL A 147 2.89 7.65 15.16
CA VAL A 147 3.42 8.89 15.74
C VAL A 147 3.01 10.05 14.83
N ILE A 148 2.23 10.99 15.35
CA ILE A 148 1.82 12.18 14.61
C ILE A 148 2.95 13.20 14.69
N ASN A 149 3.70 13.37 13.61
CA ASN A 149 4.81 14.33 13.50
C ASN A 149 4.29 15.78 13.32
N ALA A 150 3.15 15.96 12.64
CA ALA A 150 2.47 17.25 12.49
C ALA A 150 0.96 17.05 12.29
N ALA A 151 0.17 18.08 12.59
CA ALA A 151 -1.28 18.11 12.41
C ALA A 151 -1.78 19.55 12.19
N SER A 152 -2.83 19.75 11.40
CA SER A 152 -3.46 21.05 11.16
C SER A 152 -4.91 20.91 10.67
N GLY A 153 -5.74 21.91 10.95
CA GLY A 153 -7.17 21.90 10.62
C GLY A 153 -8.03 21.10 11.64
N PRO A 154 -9.37 21.20 11.55
CA PRO A 154 -10.28 20.54 12.48
C PRO A 154 -10.41 19.05 12.18
N THR A 155 -10.05 18.20 13.14
CA THR A 155 -10.17 16.73 13.02
C THR A 155 -11.60 16.22 12.93
N ALA A 156 -12.57 16.97 13.47
CA ALA A 156 -13.94 16.52 13.74
C ALA A 156 -14.75 16.10 12.49
N ASN A 157 -14.34 16.50 11.28
CA ASN A 157 -14.99 16.06 10.03
C ASN A 157 -14.10 15.18 9.13
N LEU A 158 -12.83 14.96 9.48
CA LEU A 158 -11.77 14.28 8.72
C LEU A 158 -11.48 14.83 7.29
N GLN A 159 -12.37 15.64 6.73
CA GLN A 159 -12.25 16.22 5.38
C GLN A 159 -11.28 17.40 5.38
N ASP A 160 -11.44 18.36 6.30
CA ASP A 160 -10.64 19.59 6.42
C ASP A 160 -9.35 19.43 7.26
N PHE A 161 -8.94 18.18 7.52
CA PHE A 161 -7.79 17.83 8.35
C PHE A 161 -6.55 17.49 7.51
N SER A 162 -5.39 17.98 7.95
CA SER A 162 -4.05 17.72 7.39
C SER A 162 -3.12 17.16 8.48
N PHE A 163 -2.23 16.22 8.16
CA PHE A 163 -1.33 15.62 9.16
C PHE A 163 0.00 15.13 8.57
N VAL A 164 0.92 14.70 9.42
CA VAL A 164 2.11 13.93 9.05
C VAL A 164 2.29 12.86 10.11
N ALA A 165 2.38 11.59 9.73
CA ALA A 165 2.55 10.50 10.69
C ALA A 165 3.59 9.47 10.24
N ALA A 166 4.34 8.94 11.21
CA ALA A 166 5.08 7.70 11.02
C ALA A 166 4.19 6.53 11.45
N VAL A 167 4.05 5.53 10.59
CA VAL A 167 3.27 4.30 10.81
C VAL A 167 4.24 3.13 10.74
N THR A 168 4.48 2.46 11.88
CA THR A 168 5.39 1.32 11.97
C THR A 168 4.62 0.05 12.24
N ALA A 169 4.71 -0.93 11.35
CA ALA A 169 4.26 -2.29 11.60
C ALA A 169 5.36 -3.08 12.34
N ASN A 170 4.99 -3.82 13.38
CA ASN A 170 5.91 -4.71 14.09
C ASN A 170 5.29 -6.10 14.19
N ASN A 171 5.71 -6.98 13.29
CA ASN A 171 5.24 -8.35 13.13
C ASN A 171 3.70 -8.44 13.06
N LEU A 172 3.06 -7.51 12.32
CA LEU A 172 1.62 -7.48 12.11
C LEU A 172 1.26 -8.62 11.15
N GLY A 173 0.71 -9.70 11.68
CA GLY A 173 0.36 -10.91 10.96
C GLY A 173 -1.14 -11.04 10.70
N ALA A 174 -1.49 -11.46 9.48
CA ALA A 174 -2.82 -11.89 9.10
C ALA A 174 -2.75 -13.33 8.54
N GLN A 175 -3.72 -14.19 8.90
CA GLN A 175 -3.82 -15.56 8.39
C GLN A 175 -5.27 -15.90 8.03
N ALA A 176 -5.48 -16.41 6.81
CA ALA A 176 -6.76 -16.95 6.35
C ALA A 176 -6.52 -18.35 5.75
N GLY A 177 -6.87 -19.40 6.49
CA GLY A 177 -6.61 -20.79 6.10
C GLY A 177 -5.13 -21.09 5.87
N THR A 178 -4.78 -21.45 4.63
CA THR A 178 -3.41 -21.71 4.13
C THR A 178 -2.65 -20.46 3.71
N ALA A 179 -3.30 -19.30 3.63
CA ALA A 179 -2.66 -18.02 3.33
C ALA A 179 -2.26 -17.29 4.62
N SER A 180 -1.04 -16.72 4.65
CA SER A 180 -0.59 -15.85 5.73
C SER A 180 0.30 -14.72 5.21
N MET A 181 0.15 -13.52 5.77
CA MET A 181 0.92 -12.33 5.41
C MET A 181 1.41 -11.61 6.67
N THR A 182 2.66 -11.13 6.65
CA THR A 182 3.29 -10.47 7.80
C THR A 182 3.96 -9.16 7.37
N PHE A 183 3.53 -8.06 7.97
CA PHE A 183 3.99 -6.70 7.69
C PHE A 183 4.96 -6.20 8.77
N ASN A 184 6.06 -5.58 8.34
CA ASN A 184 7.08 -4.98 9.20
C ASN A 184 7.65 -3.71 8.58
N GLY A 185 8.25 -2.84 9.39
CA GLY A 185 8.94 -1.62 8.95
C GLY A 185 8.07 -0.38 9.04
N THR A 186 8.53 0.75 8.51
CA THR A 186 7.89 2.06 8.68
C THR A 186 7.54 2.72 7.35
N MET A 187 6.30 3.22 7.26
CA MET A 187 5.87 4.13 6.22
C MET A 187 5.55 5.49 6.84
N THR A 188 6.02 6.57 6.22
CA THR A 188 5.53 7.91 6.54
C THR A 188 4.32 8.16 5.65
N ILE A 189 3.19 8.43 6.31
CA ILE A 189 1.88 8.71 5.72
C ILE A 189 1.30 9.91 6.46
N SER A 190 0.79 10.84 5.70
CA SER A 190 0.51 12.22 6.07
C SER A 190 -0.94 12.67 5.63
N LYS A 191 -1.28 13.96 5.50
CA LYS A 191 -2.46 14.45 4.76
C LYS A 191 -2.30 15.95 4.41
N SER A 192 -2.60 16.40 3.18
CA SER A 192 -2.75 17.84 2.89
C SER A 192 -3.93 18.20 1.99
N ILE A 193 -4.32 19.49 2.09
CA ILE A 193 -5.40 20.13 1.35
C ILE A 193 -4.86 21.46 0.79
N PRO A 194 -4.39 21.50 -0.47
CA PRO A 194 -4.02 22.73 -1.14
C PRO A 194 -5.28 23.57 -1.38
N GLN A 195 -5.44 24.66 -0.63
CA GLN A 195 -6.37 25.70 -1.06
C GLN A 195 -5.73 26.47 -2.23
N PRO A 196 -6.45 26.73 -3.33
CA PRO A 196 -7.90 26.63 -3.50
C PRO A 196 -8.38 25.51 -4.46
N ASP A 197 -7.53 24.58 -4.88
CA ASP A 197 -7.78 23.74 -6.09
C ASP A 197 -8.79 22.59 -5.89
N SER A 198 -9.14 22.27 -4.64
CA SER A 198 -10.03 21.14 -4.29
C SER A 198 -9.46 19.76 -4.66
N THR A 199 -8.15 19.64 -4.77
CA THR A 199 -7.45 18.35 -4.90
C THR A 199 -6.91 17.92 -3.55
N LEU A 200 -7.44 16.86 -2.93
CA LEU A 200 -6.72 16.25 -1.82
C LEU A 200 -5.48 15.56 -2.37
N LYS A 201 -4.31 15.76 -1.76
CA LYS A 201 -3.06 15.12 -2.20
C LYS A 201 -2.66 13.99 -1.28
N TYR A 202 -1.79 13.11 -1.75
CA TYR A 202 -1.57 11.77 -1.21
C TYR A 202 -0.08 11.24 -1.34
N ILE A 203 0.94 11.81 -0.67
CA ILE A 203 2.41 11.47 -0.78
C ILE A 203 3.01 10.42 0.22
N ALA A 204 2.79 9.11 0.04
CA ALA A 204 3.35 8.09 0.97
C ALA A 204 4.83 7.72 0.71
N THR A 205 5.64 7.47 1.75
CA THR A 205 7.08 7.11 1.60
C THR A 205 7.59 6.01 2.55
N SER A 206 8.55 5.18 2.09
CA SER A 206 9.15 4.08 2.87
C SER A 206 10.61 3.77 2.50
N ASN A 207 11.39 3.28 3.48
CA ASN A 207 12.73 2.71 3.27
C ASN A 207 12.88 1.24 3.72
N ASP A 208 11.96 0.75 4.56
CA ASP A 208 12.04 -0.56 5.22
C ASP A 208 10.67 -1.27 5.34
N ALA A 209 9.55 -0.65 4.94
CA ALA A 209 8.26 -1.32 4.92
C ALA A 209 8.32 -2.57 4.02
N THR A 210 7.91 -3.68 4.61
CA THR A 210 7.93 -5.02 4.02
C THR A 210 6.61 -5.71 4.24
N VAL A 211 6.25 -6.56 3.30
CA VAL A 211 5.30 -7.64 3.50
C VAL A 211 5.94 -8.96 3.07
N ASN A 212 5.81 -9.98 3.90
CA ASN A 212 6.20 -11.35 3.58
C ASN A 212 4.92 -12.17 3.47
N ARG A 213 4.78 -12.99 2.43
CA ARG A 213 3.56 -13.75 2.16
C ARG A 213 3.87 -15.22 1.97
N ASN A 214 2.93 -16.05 2.39
CA ASN A 214 2.89 -17.48 2.11
C ASN A 214 1.45 -17.79 1.69
N ILE A 215 1.24 -18.09 0.40
CA ILE A 215 -0.07 -18.38 -0.17
C ILE A 215 0.00 -19.81 -0.71
N ASN A 216 -0.78 -20.72 -0.11
CA ASN A 216 -0.86 -22.13 -0.52
C ASN A 216 0.52 -22.85 -0.56
N GLY A 217 1.48 -22.41 0.25
CA GLY A 217 2.85 -22.93 0.32
C GLY A 217 3.86 -22.21 -0.59
N VAL A 218 3.40 -21.32 -1.47
CA VAL A 218 4.27 -20.42 -2.25
C VAL A 218 4.64 -19.23 -1.39
N GLN A 219 5.94 -19.04 -1.14
CA GLN A 219 6.46 -17.90 -0.40
C GLN A 219 6.93 -16.79 -1.34
N ASP A 220 6.60 -15.55 -0.99
CA ASP A 220 7.12 -14.34 -1.62
C ASP A 220 7.37 -13.24 -0.57
N SER A 221 8.04 -12.18 -0.98
CA SER A 221 8.11 -10.95 -0.17
C SER A 221 8.23 -9.71 -1.03
N ILE A 222 7.83 -8.56 -0.48
CA ILE A 222 7.95 -7.24 -1.09
C ILE A 222 8.58 -6.30 -0.06
N ARG A 223 9.53 -5.47 -0.50
CA ARG A 223 10.14 -4.38 0.26
C ARG A 223 10.09 -3.07 -0.52
N LEU A 224 9.65 -2.03 0.16
CA LEU A 224 9.55 -0.65 -0.31
C LEU A 224 10.79 0.14 0.18
N ALA A 225 11.79 0.34 -0.70
CA ALA A 225 13.11 0.84 -0.34
C ALA A 225 13.45 2.16 -1.06
N GLY A 226 13.38 3.28 -0.33
CA GLY A 226 13.37 4.61 -0.96
C GLY A 226 12.14 4.80 -1.85
N TRP A 227 11.07 4.06 -1.58
CA TRP A 227 9.82 4.05 -2.33
C TRP A 227 8.99 5.28 -1.96
N ARG A 228 8.34 5.84 -2.98
CA ARG A 228 7.43 6.98 -2.86
C ARG A 228 6.24 6.78 -3.79
N LEU A 229 5.08 7.09 -3.26
CA LEU A 229 3.84 7.32 -4.00
C LEU A 229 3.49 8.81 -3.87
N ASP A 230 2.99 9.42 -4.94
CA ASP A 230 2.41 10.77 -4.95
C ASP A 230 1.04 10.65 -5.65
N ASP A 231 -0.04 10.71 -4.89
CA ASP A 231 -1.43 10.59 -5.36
C ASP A 231 -2.15 11.96 -5.18
N ALA A 232 -3.24 12.17 -5.91
CA ALA A 232 -3.90 13.47 -6.04
C ALA A 232 -5.36 13.31 -6.47
N LEU A 233 -6.24 13.15 -5.49
CA LEU A 233 -7.69 13.01 -5.63
C LEU A 233 -8.37 14.36 -5.90
N SER A 234 -8.84 14.54 -7.13
CA SER A 234 -9.76 15.61 -7.51
C SER A 234 -11.13 15.41 -6.85
N LEU A 235 -11.52 16.27 -5.89
CA LEU A 235 -12.86 16.25 -5.29
C LEU A 235 -13.98 16.68 -6.26
N LEU A 236 -13.62 17.22 -7.42
CA LEU A 236 -14.57 17.65 -8.45
C LEU A 236 -14.92 16.52 -9.44
N THR A 237 -14.00 15.58 -9.67
CA THR A 237 -14.15 14.49 -10.65
C THR A 237 -14.10 13.10 -10.04
N PHE A 238 -13.73 12.97 -8.75
CA PHE A 238 -13.47 11.70 -8.07
C PHE A 238 -12.50 10.82 -8.88
N THR A 239 -11.34 11.40 -9.16
CA THR A 239 -10.29 10.82 -9.98
C THR A 239 -8.94 11.16 -9.38
N ASP A 240 -8.03 10.19 -9.37
CA ASP A 240 -6.73 10.25 -8.71
C ASP A 240 -5.63 10.32 -9.77
N GLU A 241 -4.66 11.24 -9.62
CA GLU A 241 -3.40 11.24 -10.39
C GLU A 241 -2.25 10.60 -9.58
N VAL A 242 -2.09 9.28 -9.70
CA VAL A 242 -1.08 8.52 -8.93
C VAL A 242 0.27 8.46 -9.67
N LYS A 243 1.35 8.70 -8.93
CA LYS A 243 2.75 8.55 -9.36
C LYS A 243 3.46 7.64 -8.37
N LEU A 244 4.24 6.70 -8.86
CA LEU A 244 5.13 5.79 -8.13
C LEU A 244 6.60 6.05 -8.52
N SER A 245 7.51 5.99 -7.54
CA SER A 245 8.96 6.08 -7.73
C SER A 245 9.75 5.36 -6.62
N GLY A 246 11.07 5.19 -6.81
CA GLY A 246 11.96 4.56 -5.84
C GLY A 246 12.23 3.08 -6.13
N ASN A 247 12.85 2.34 -5.20
CA ASN A 247 13.14 0.92 -5.42
C ASN A 247 12.05 0.01 -4.83
N LEU A 248 11.63 -0.95 -5.64
CA LEU A 248 10.81 -2.08 -5.25
C LEU A 248 11.65 -3.36 -5.32
N ASN A 249 11.94 -3.95 -4.16
CA ASN A 249 12.70 -5.19 -4.08
C ASN A 249 11.72 -6.30 -3.71
N PHE A 250 11.68 -7.40 -4.45
CA PHE A 250 10.79 -8.52 -4.16
C PHE A 250 11.42 -9.88 -4.42
N THR A 251 11.00 -10.87 -3.64
CA THR A 251 11.41 -12.27 -3.77
C THR A 251 10.21 -13.09 -4.20
N THR A 252 10.40 -13.98 -5.18
CA THR A 252 9.42 -14.97 -5.62
C THR A 252 10.06 -16.36 -5.62
N ALA A 253 9.25 -17.41 -5.85
CA ALA A 253 9.77 -18.76 -6.12
C ALA A 253 10.74 -18.83 -7.34
N SER A 254 10.74 -17.84 -8.23
CA SER A 254 11.65 -17.73 -9.38
C SER A 254 12.94 -16.96 -9.09
N GLY A 255 13.08 -16.33 -7.92
CA GLY A 255 14.25 -15.54 -7.53
C GLY A 255 13.91 -14.12 -7.06
N ASN A 256 14.93 -13.26 -7.02
CA ASN A 256 14.85 -11.89 -6.53
C ASN A 256 14.86 -10.88 -7.67
N GLU A 257 13.99 -9.89 -7.59
CA GLU A 257 14.02 -8.67 -8.41
C GLU A 257 14.21 -7.43 -7.54
N ASN A 258 14.89 -6.44 -8.12
CA ASN A 258 15.21 -5.17 -7.50
C ASN A 258 14.98 -4.10 -8.57
N LEU A 259 13.76 -3.56 -8.64
CA LEU A 259 13.30 -2.66 -9.69
C LEU A 259 13.40 -1.21 -9.23
N LEU A 260 14.07 -0.37 -10.01
CA LEU A 260 13.90 1.08 -9.94
C LEU A 260 12.59 1.43 -10.66
N LEU A 261 11.62 1.96 -9.91
CA LEU A 261 10.34 2.42 -10.40
C LEU A 261 10.41 3.90 -10.79
N THR A 262 9.75 4.27 -11.88
CA THR A 262 9.55 5.67 -12.28
C THR A 262 8.28 5.81 -13.09
N THR A 263 7.35 6.64 -12.63
CA THR A 263 6.15 6.99 -13.41
C THR A 263 6.52 7.91 -14.56
N THR A 264 6.24 7.47 -15.79
CA THR A 264 6.55 8.20 -17.02
C THR A 264 5.35 9.01 -17.54
N SER A 265 4.13 8.63 -17.14
CA SER A 265 2.91 9.44 -17.24
C SER A 265 2.04 9.13 -16.02
N PRO A 266 1.45 10.14 -15.34
CA PRO A 266 0.60 9.90 -14.16
C PRO A 266 -0.48 8.85 -14.43
N LEU A 267 -0.69 7.95 -13.48
CA LEU A 267 -1.75 6.95 -13.53
C LEU A 267 -3.07 7.60 -13.15
N VAL A 268 -4.02 7.59 -14.08
CA VAL A 268 -5.37 8.14 -13.86
C VAL A 268 -6.27 7.04 -13.33
N VAL A 269 -6.48 7.02 -12.01
CA VAL A 269 -7.28 6.01 -11.32
C VAL A 269 -8.68 6.58 -11.05
N GLY A 270 -9.72 5.80 -11.38
CA GLY A 270 -11.10 6.16 -11.10
C GLY A 270 -11.64 5.44 -9.86
N ALA A 271 -12.89 5.71 -9.49
CA ALA A 271 -13.57 5.16 -8.31
C ALA A 271 -13.63 3.61 -8.20
N SER A 272 -13.24 2.87 -9.24
CA SER A 272 -13.01 1.42 -9.19
C SER A 272 -11.67 1.02 -8.55
N GLY A 273 -10.78 1.98 -8.27
CA GLY A 273 -9.41 1.73 -7.86
C GLY A 273 -8.50 1.21 -8.99
N VAL A 274 -8.97 1.19 -10.23
CA VAL A 274 -8.26 0.62 -11.40
C VAL A 274 -7.72 1.75 -12.30
N PRO A 275 -6.44 1.71 -12.75
CA PRO A 275 -5.91 2.66 -13.72
C PRO A 275 -6.67 2.60 -15.05
N SER A 276 -7.05 3.79 -15.54
CA SER A 276 -7.72 3.99 -16.84
C SER A 276 -6.78 4.54 -17.91
N ALA A 277 -5.72 5.24 -17.49
CA ALA A 277 -4.67 5.78 -18.34
C ALA A 277 -3.35 5.93 -17.55
N GLY A 278 -2.24 6.16 -18.24
CA GLY A 278 -0.92 6.47 -17.66
C GLY A 278 0.13 5.38 -17.89
N SER A 279 1.34 5.56 -17.35
CA SER A 279 2.43 4.59 -17.53
C SER A 279 3.50 4.64 -16.45
N VAL A 280 3.99 3.46 -16.05
CA VAL A 280 5.11 3.28 -15.12
C VAL A 280 6.21 2.48 -15.79
N ALA A 281 7.43 3.02 -15.79
CA ALA A 281 8.65 2.29 -16.10
C ALA A 281 9.20 1.59 -14.86
N PHE A 282 9.74 0.40 -15.06
CA PHE A 282 10.44 -0.37 -14.04
C PHE A 282 11.68 -1.01 -14.66
N ALA A 283 12.84 -0.80 -14.03
CA ALA A 283 14.13 -1.21 -14.58
C ALA A 283 14.92 -2.04 -13.58
N THR A 284 15.59 -3.10 -14.04
CA THR A 284 16.66 -3.77 -13.26
C THR A 284 17.96 -2.98 -13.43
N THR A 285 19.12 -3.53 -13.07
CA THR A 285 20.41 -2.94 -13.45
C THR A 285 20.66 -3.03 -14.95
N GLU A 286 20.26 -4.12 -15.60
CA GLU A 286 20.53 -4.43 -17.01
C GLU A 286 19.43 -3.98 -17.97
N ASP A 287 18.17 -4.32 -17.65
CA ASP A 287 17.02 -4.16 -18.55
C ASP A 287 16.07 -3.06 -18.05
N GLN A 288 15.21 -2.59 -18.95
CA GLN A 288 14.03 -1.80 -18.60
C GLN A 288 12.77 -2.38 -19.21
N ALA A 289 11.65 -2.23 -18.54
CA ALA A 289 10.33 -2.39 -19.12
C ALA A 289 9.40 -1.26 -18.66
N SER A 290 8.21 -1.20 -19.24
CA SER A 290 7.15 -0.27 -18.81
C SER A 290 5.77 -0.88 -19.03
N ALA A 291 4.88 -0.60 -18.09
CA ALA A 291 3.45 -0.87 -18.21
C ALA A 291 2.74 0.43 -18.57
N SER A 292 1.98 0.41 -19.67
CA SER A 292 1.14 1.51 -20.12
C SER A 292 -0.32 1.07 -20.09
N PHE A 293 -1.16 1.88 -19.46
CA PHE A 293 -2.60 1.66 -19.29
C PHE A 293 -3.33 2.51 -20.33
N ALA A 294 -4.20 1.89 -21.13
CA ALA A 294 -4.81 2.51 -22.32
C ALA A 294 -6.35 2.46 -22.34
N SER A 295 -6.95 1.76 -21.38
CA SER A 295 -8.39 1.60 -21.19
C SER A 295 -8.65 1.15 -19.74
N THR A 296 -9.91 1.06 -19.33
CA THR A 296 -10.28 0.29 -18.13
C THR A 296 -10.12 -1.21 -18.40
N GLY A 297 -8.91 -1.74 -18.20
CA GLY A 297 -8.61 -3.17 -18.19
C GLY A 297 -7.38 -3.59 -18.98
N ASP A 298 -7.00 -2.86 -20.04
CA ASP A 298 -5.89 -3.24 -20.92
C ASP A 298 -4.54 -2.65 -20.48
N VAL A 299 -3.49 -3.48 -20.51
CA VAL A 299 -2.10 -3.09 -20.21
C VAL A 299 -1.17 -3.51 -21.33
N ALA A 300 -0.43 -2.56 -21.88
CA ALA A 300 0.68 -2.81 -22.79
C ALA A 300 2.01 -2.85 -22.01
N LEU A 301 2.73 -3.96 -22.09
CA LEU A 301 4.07 -4.14 -21.55
C LEU A 301 5.09 -3.96 -22.68
N ALA A 302 5.95 -2.94 -22.58
CA ALA A 302 7.06 -2.72 -23.52
C ALA A 302 8.39 -3.00 -22.82
N ILE A 303 9.28 -3.79 -23.46
CA ILE A 303 10.57 -4.23 -22.90
C ILE A 303 11.72 -3.65 -23.75
N ASP A 304 12.67 -2.98 -23.10
CA ASP A 304 13.95 -2.49 -23.65
C ASP A 304 15.11 -3.29 -23.05
N ALA A 305 15.51 -4.33 -23.77
CA ALA A 305 16.60 -5.23 -23.41
C ALA A 305 17.94 -4.48 -23.37
N GLY A 306 18.64 -4.51 -22.23
CA GLY A 306 19.93 -3.81 -22.10
C GLY A 306 19.85 -2.27 -22.06
N LYS A 307 18.66 -1.67 -21.89
CA LYS A 307 18.44 -0.20 -21.80
C LYS A 307 18.99 0.58 -22.99
N THR A 308 18.68 0.11 -24.21
CA THR A 308 19.12 0.71 -25.47
C THR A 308 18.33 1.94 -25.90
N GLY A 309 17.23 2.26 -25.19
CA GLY A 309 16.22 3.21 -25.64
C GLY A 309 15.31 2.67 -26.75
N THR A 310 15.41 1.37 -27.08
CA THR A 310 14.67 0.73 -28.17
C THR A 310 13.83 -0.43 -27.65
N VAL A 311 12.50 -0.33 -27.83
CA VAL A 311 11.59 -1.40 -27.42
C VAL A 311 11.82 -2.65 -28.27
N SER A 312 12.39 -3.67 -27.64
CA SER A 312 12.69 -4.99 -28.21
C SER A 312 11.46 -5.91 -28.33
N ALA A 313 10.45 -5.71 -27.47
CA ALA A 313 9.17 -6.42 -27.52
C ALA A 313 8.04 -5.56 -26.93
N THR A 314 6.84 -5.68 -27.50
CA THR A 314 5.59 -5.15 -26.92
C THR A 314 4.58 -6.28 -26.78
N LEU A 315 3.94 -6.39 -25.63
CA LEU A 315 3.15 -7.53 -25.20
C LEU A 315 1.87 -7.02 -24.50
N SER A 316 0.71 -7.59 -24.84
CA SER A 316 -0.58 -7.19 -24.24
C SER A 316 -0.98 -8.14 -23.10
N THR A 317 -1.48 -7.58 -22.01
CA THR A 317 -2.08 -8.30 -20.88
C THR A 317 -3.25 -7.48 -20.31
N THR A 318 -4.01 -8.03 -19.37
CA THR A 318 -5.07 -7.30 -18.67
C THR A 318 -4.72 -7.07 -17.20
N ILE A 319 -5.38 -6.07 -16.60
CA ILE A 319 -5.33 -5.77 -15.17
C ILE A 319 -5.72 -6.99 -14.34
N SER A 320 -6.82 -7.67 -14.69
CA SER A 320 -7.25 -8.91 -14.05
C SER A 320 -6.21 -10.05 -14.12
N VAL A 321 -5.39 -10.10 -15.18
CA VAL A 321 -4.29 -11.07 -15.28
C VAL A 321 -3.11 -10.66 -14.40
N LEU A 322 -2.84 -9.36 -14.20
CA LEU A 322 -1.84 -8.90 -13.22
C LEU A 322 -2.29 -9.15 -11.78
N GLU A 323 -3.55 -8.86 -11.45
CA GLU A 323 -4.16 -9.11 -10.14
C GLU A 323 -4.14 -10.61 -9.77
N SER A 324 -4.41 -11.49 -10.74
CA SER A 324 -4.37 -12.95 -10.54
C SER A 324 -3.01 -13.53 -10.11
N LEU A 325 -1.92 -12.76 -10.23
CA LEU A 325 -0.60 -13.16 -9.71
C LEU A 325 -0.50 -13.05 -8.17
N PHE A 326 -1.51 -12.47 -7.51
CA PHE A 326 -1.62 -12.40 -6.05
C PHE A 326 -2.76 -13.25 -5.48
N GLY A 327 -3.55 -13.93 -6.33
CA GLY A 327 -4.69 -14.74 -5.87
C GLY A 327 -5.06 -15.89 -6.81
N ASN A 328 -4.84 -17.11 -6.35
CA ASN A 328 -5.55 -18.36 -6.69
C ASN A 328 -5.68 -19.21 -5.41
#